data_AF-A0A179GKX8-F1
#
_entry.id   AF-A0A179GKX8-F1
#
_cell.length_a   1.000
_cell.length_b   1.000
_cell.length_c   1.000
_cell.angle_alpha   90.00
_cell.angle_beta   90.00
_cell.angle_gamma   90.00
#
_symmetry.space_group_name_H-M   'P 1'
#
loop_
_entity.id
_entity.type
_entity.pdbx_description
1 polymer ?
#
loop_
_entity_poly.entity_id
_entity_poly.type
_entity_poly.pdbx_seq_one_letter_code
_entity_poly.pdbx_strand_id
1 'polypeptide(L)'
;MADKKTDDFVVRVPDTAAGLNGAADKGRFSPPRRSSPAAPSWLKSVESSGGVSVIAYCLSSISMTLVNKYVVSGNSWNLHLLYLAIQSIVSTVTIVAGKQLGLIRELDDFDSQRAKKWFPISLLLVGMIFTGNKALQYLSVPVYTIFKNLAIIVTAYGEVMWFGGSVSALSLVSFCLMVFSSVVAAWADFSNAKSIASAGLKAGAPAVSTLNAGYAWMLINVFCSALYVLSMRKAIKFTNFKNWDVMFYNNLLTIPVLLVGSLVIEDWSSANLIKNFPVETRQSLMVGMIYSGLAAIFISYCTAWCIRATSSTTYAMAGALNKLPVAVAGLIFFSDPVTFGGVTAIFLGFVSGLLYTLAKNNKSKQSGPTLPTTNQAPMSASARSEKDAASS
;
A
#
# COMPACT_ATOMS: atom_id res chain seq x y z
N MET A 1 18.28 -31.95 -81.60
CA MET A 1 18.81 -33.19 -81.00
C MET A 1 19.23 -32.82 -79.58
N ALA A 2 18.32 -32.87 -78.61
CA ALA A 2 17.81 -34.06 -77.91
C ALA A 2 18.78 -34.57 -76.81
N ASP A 3 18.25 -34.48 -75.58
CA ASP A 3 18.43 -35.32 -74.39
C ASP A 3 19.73 -35.35 -73.55
N LYS A 4 19.59 -34.85 -72.31
CA LYS A 4 19.52 -35.61 -71.02
C LYS A 4 20.46 -36.84 -70.93
N LYS A 5 21.16 -37.14 -69.82
CA LYS A 5 20.59 -37.44 -68.50
C LYS A 5 21.71 -37.94 -67.54
N THR A 6 21.53 -37.61 -66.26
CA THR A 6 21.81 -38.39 -65.03
C THR A 6 23.23 -38.56 -64.47
N ASP A 7 23.35 -38.02 -63.25
CA ASP A 7 24.27 -38.34 -62.15
C ASP A 7 24.24 -39.82 -61.73
N ASP A 8 25.40 -40.31 -61.27
CA ASP A 8 25.48 -41.35 -60.24
C ASP A 8 26.83 -41.22 -59.50
N PHE A 9 26.83 -40.58 -58.34
CA PHE A 9 27.98 -40.55 -57.42
C PHE A 9 27.78 -41.65 -56.37
N VAL A 10 28.37 -42.81 -56.63
CA VAL A 10 28.47 -43.94 -55.71
C VAL A 10 29.66 -43.71 -54.77
N VAL A 11 29.40 -43.43 -53.49
CA VAL A 11 30.46 -43.40 -52.46
C VAL A 11 30.72 -44.83 -51.98
N ARG A 12 31.91 -45.33 -52.29
CA ARG A 12 32.48 -46.58 -51.76
C ARG A 12 32.76 -46.47 -50.26
N VAL A 13 32.43 -47.52 -49.52
CA VAL A 13 33.10 -47.85 -48.25
C VAL A 13 33.65 -49.26 -48.39
N PRO A 14 34.91 -49.51 -47.97
CA PRO A 14 35.20 -50.81 -47.36
C PRO A 14 36.01 -50.70 -46.06
N ASP A 15 35.44 -51.34 -45.05
CA ASP A 15 36.02 -52.25 -44.06
C ASP A 15 37.41 -51.97 -43.46
N THR A 16 37.43 -51.90 -42.13
CA THR A 16 38.28 -52.80 -41.34
C THR A 16 37.72 -53.00 -39.94
N ALA A 17 37.55 -54.27 -39.61
CA ALA A 17 37.00 -54.80 -38.38
C ALA A 17 37.99 -54.70 -37.20
N ALA A 18 37.46 -54.52 -35.98
CA ALA A 18 37.76 -55.36 -34.81
C ALA A 18 37.14 -54.73 -33.55
N GLY A 19 36.21 -55.44 -32.89
CA GLY A 19 35.69 -55.04 -31.58
C GLY A 19 34.31 -55.59 -31.27
N LEU A 20 34.19 -56.92 -31.25
CA LEU A 20 32.99 -57.64 -30.80
C LEU A 20 32.71 -57.34 -29.32
N ASN A 21 31.61 -56.65 -29.04
CA ASN A 21 30.74 -56.92 -27.89
C ASN A 21 29.34 -56.42 -28.20
N GLY A 22 28.44 -57.37 -28.46
CA GLY A 22 27.06 -57.11 -28.79
C GLY A 22 26.22 -56.78 -27.56
N ALA A 23 25.54 -55.63 -27.62
CA ALA A 23 24.21 -55.45 -27.06
C ALA A 23 23.52 -54.35 -27.87
N ALA A 24 22.49 -54.73 -28.60
CA ALA A 24 21.69 -53.85 -29.44
C ALA A 24 20.97 -52.81 -28.57
N ASP A 25 21.26 -51.52 -28.76
CA ASP A 25 20.38 -50.44 -28.28
C ASP A 25 19.72 -49.75 -29.47
N LYS A 26 18.45 -50.05 -29.65
CA LYS A 26 17.59 -49.45 -30.67
C LYS A 26 17.48 -47.96 -30.36
N GLY A 27 17.78 -47.14 -31.36
CA GLY A 27 17.71 -45.68 -31.28
C GLY A 27 16.42 -45.19 -30.62
N ARG A 28 16.55 -44.69 -29.39
CA ARG A 28 15.48 -44.02 -28.66
C ARG A 28 15.60 -42.52 -28.91
N PHE A 29 14.79 -42.01 -29.83
CA PHE A 29 14.59 -40.56 -29.99
C PHE A 29 14.05 -40.00 -28.66
N SER A 30 14.92 -39.29 -27.93
CA SER A 30 14.53 -38.60 -26.71
C SER A 30 14.07 -37.19 -27.11
N PRO A 31 12.79 -36.82 -26.94
CA PRO A 31 12.38 -35.45 -27.21
C PRO A 31 13.14 -34.49 -26.29
N PRO A 32 13.44 -33.25 -26.72
CA PRO A 32 14.09 -32.28 -25.86
C PRO A 32 13.24 -32.12 -24.60
N ARG A 33 13.87 -32.38 -23.45
CA ARG A 33 13.27 -32.27 -22.13
C ARG A 33 12.76 -30.83 -21.99
N ARG A 34 11.45 -30.61 -22.17
CA ARG A 34 10.80 -29.35 -21.80
C ARG A 34 11.15 -29.14 -20.33
N SER A 35 12.01 -28.16 -20.06
CA SER A 35 12.21 -27.67 -18.70
C SER A 35 10.85 -27.20 -18.21
N SER A 36 10.20 -27.99 -17.36
CA SER A 36 9.03 -27.52 -16.62
C SER A 36 9.43 -26.20 -15.95
N PRO A 37 8.67 -25.11 -16.09
CA PRO A 37 8.95 -23.91 -15.33
C PRO A 37 8.95 -24.32 -13.85
N ALA A 38 10.06 -24.09 -13.17
CA ALA A 38 10.20 -24.38 -11.75
C ALA A 38 8.97 -23.79 -11.05
N ALA A 39 8.23 -24.61 -10.30
CA ALA A 39 7.09 -24.15 -9.54
C ALA A 39 7.52 -22.91 -8.73
N PRO A 40 6.75 -21.80 -8.78
CA PRO A 40 7.14 -20.61 -8.05
C PRO A 40 7.31 -20.99 -6.57
N SER A 41 8.50 -20.76 -6.04
CA SER A 41 8.81 -20.95 -4.62
C SER A 41 7.70 -20.33 -3.79
N TRP A 42 7.17 -21.03 -2.78
CA TRP A 42 6.06 -20.57 -1.93
C TRP A 42 6.23 -19.11 -1.47
N LEU A 43 7.46 -18.68 -1.18
CA LEU A 43 7.82 -17.30 -0.85
C LEU A 43 7.43 -16.27 -1.94
N LYS A 44 7.66 -16.57 -3.22
CA LYS A 44 7.26 -15.72 -4.35
C LYS A 44 5.74 -15.70 -4.55
N SER A 45 5.06 -16.81 -4.25
CA SER A 45 3.60 -16.86 -4.26
C SER A 45 3.00 -16.00 -3.15
N VAL A 46 3.58 -16.06 -1.95
CA VAL A 46 3.21 -15.21 -0.82
C VAL A 46 3.48 -13.73 -1.13
N GLU A 47 4.65 -13.39 -1.67
CA GLU A 47 5.01 -12.02 -2.05
C GLU A 47 4.11 -11.44 -3.16
N SER A 48 3.59 -12.28 -4.04
CA SER A 48 2.61 -11.86 -5.06
C SER A 48 1.19 -11.72 -4.51
N SER A 49 0.91 -12.22 -3.29
CA SER A 49 -0.44 -12.26 -2.73
C SER A 49 -0.84 -10.91 -2.13
N GLY A 50 -1.78 -10.25 -2.80
CA GLY A 50 -2.37 -9.00 -2.33
C GLY A 50 -3.00 -9.12 -0.93
N GLY A 51 -3.68 -10.23 -0.61
CA GLY A 51 -4.32 -10.42 0.69
C GLY A 51 -3.31 -10.49 1.84
N VAL A 52 -2.20 -11.22 1.65
CA VAL A 52 -1.14 -11.33 2.67
C VAL A 52 -0.46 -9.98 2.90
N SER A 53 -0.22 -9.22 1.84
CA SER A 53 0.36 -7.88 1.96
C SER A 53 -0.50 -6.92 2.79
N VAL A 54 -1.84 -7.02 2.69
CA VAL A 54 -2.77 -6.22 3.49
C VAL A 54 -2.72 -6.63 4.96
N ILE A 55 -2.71 -7.94 5.26
CA ILE A 55 -2.61 -8.44 6.64
C ILE A 55 -1.28 -8.02 7.28
N ALA A 56 -0.16 -8.15 6.55
CA ALA A 56 1.15 -7.73 7.01
C ALA A 56 1.22 -6.21 7.27
N TYR A 57 0.59 -5.42 6.41
CA TYR A 57 0.42 -3.97 6.64
C TYR A 57 -0.41 -3.70 7.89
N CYS A 58 -1.54 -4.38 8.07
CA CYS A 58 -2.40 -4.17 9.23
C CYS A 58 -1.67 -4.48 10.55
N LEU A 59 -1.00 -5.64 10.63
CA LEU A 59 -0.23 -6.05 11.81
C LEU A 59 0.92 -5.08 12.11
N SER A 60 1.71 -4.72 11.10
CA SER A 60 2.81 -3.77 11.27
C SER A 60 2.33 -2.38 11.69
N SER A 61 1.18 -1.92 11.19
CA SER A 61 0.60 -0.63 11.57
C SER A 61 0.00 -0.64 12.99
N ILE A 62 -0.60 -1.73 13.44
CA ILE A 62 -1.03 -1.87 14.85
C ILE A 62 0.20 -1.86 15.76
N SER A 63 1.23 -2.65 15.43
CA SER A 63 2.50 -2.68 16.18
C SER A 63 3.11 -1.27 16.26
N MET A 64 3.25 -0.58 15.13
CA MET A 64 3.79 0.79 15.09
C MET A 64 2.98 1.77 15.95
N THR A 65 1.65 1.65 15.96
CA THR A 65 0.78 2.49 16.79
C THR A 65 1.05 2.27 18.28
N LEU A 66 1.21 1.00 18.69
CA LEU A 66 1.55 0.67 20.07
C LEU A 66 2.93 1.20 20.44
N VAL A 67 3.95 0.96 19.59
CA VAL A 67 5.32 1.46 19.84
C VAL A 67 5.34 2.98 19.95
N ASN A 68 4.69 3.70 19.04
CA ASN A 68 4.59 5.15 19.11
C ASN A 68 3.87 5.62 20.38
N LYS A 69 2.80 4.93 20.80
CA LYS A 69 2.14 5.23 22.08
C LYS A 69 3.12 5.06 23.24
N TYR A 70 3.83 3.94 23.33
CA TYR A 70 4.77 3.72 24.45
C TYR A 70 5.97 4.68 24.46
N VAL A 71 6.48 5.07 23.28
CA VAL A 71 7.68 5.92 23.16
C VAL A 71 7.35 7.41 23.29
N VAL A 72 6.19 7.85 22.78
CA VAL A 72 5.84 9.28 22.62
C VAL A 72 4.71 9.72 23.56
N SER A 73 4.15 8.86 24.42
CA SER A 73 3.12 9.26 25.42
C SER A 73 3.64 10.10 26.59
N GLY A 74 4.82 10.70 26.49
CA GLY A 74 5.26 11.71 27.45
C GLY A 74 4.31 12.92 27.42
N ASN A 75 3.99 13.48 28.58
CA ASN A 75 2.91 14.47 28.80
C ASN A 75 3.07 15.82 28.05
N SER A 76 4.07 15.99 27.18
CA SER A 76 4.39 17.25 26.49
C SER A 76 5.22 17.09 25.20
N TRP A 77 5.17 15.94 24.51
CA TRP A 77 5.94 15.79 23.26
C TRP A 77 5.35 16.66 22.13
N ASN A 78 6.17 17.53 21.53
CA ASN A 78 5.76 18.45 20.48
C ASN A 78 6.58 18.29 19.18
N LEU A 79 7.76 17.67 19.25
CA LEU A 79 8.69 17.52 18.11
C LEU A 79 8.38 16.29 17.24
N HIS A 80 7.21 16.27 16.61
CA HIS A 80 6.72 15.15 15.80
C HIS A 80 7.51 14.94 14.50
N LEU A 81 7.89 16.00 13.80
CA LEU A 81 8.67 15.95 12.57
C LEU A 81 10.10 15.51 12.87
N LEU A 82 10.70 15.99 13.96
CA LEU A 82 12.00 15.51 14.42
C LEU A 82 11.95 14.02 14.77
N TYR A 83 10.92 13.57 15.47
CA TYR A 83 10.72 12.15 15.79
C TYR A 83 10.67 11.28 14.53
N LEU A 84 9.87 11.68 13.53
CA LEU A 84 9.79 11.00 12.24
C LEU A 84 11.13 11.05 11.47
N ALA A 85 11.89 12.14 11.60
CA ALA A 85 13.22 12.26 10.98
C ALA A 85 14.18 11.25 11.59
N ILE A 86 14.22 11.13 12.93
CA ILE A 86 15.04 10.15 13.64
C ILE A 86 14.66 8.73 13.24
N GLN A 87 13.36 8.40 13.19
CA GLN A 87 12.90 7.10 12.72
C GLN A 87 13.36 6.79 11.29
N SER A 88 13.29 7.77 10.39
CA SER A 88 13.72 7.64 9.00
C SER A 88 15.23 7.46 8.89
N ILE A 89 16.02 8.17 9.70
CA ILE A 89 17.48 8.02 9.80
C ILE A 89 17.83 6.61 10.28
N VAL A 90 17.24 6.16 11.39
CA VAL A 90 17.49 4.83 11.95
C VAL A 90 17.11 3.74 10.94
N SER A 91 15.97 3.90 10.27
CA SER A 91 15.53 2.98 9.20
C SER A 91 16.55 2.89 8.08
N THR A 92 16.98 4.04 7.53
CA THR A 92 17.96 4.11 6.43
C THR A 92 19.30 3.51 6.84
N VAL A 93 19.83 3.86 8.02
CA VAL A 93 21.10 3.31 8.54
C VAL A 93 21.01 1.79 8.66
N THR A 94 19.91 1.27 9.21
CA THR A 94 19.69 -0.17 9.39
C THR A 94 19.61 -0.89 8.05
N ILE A 95 18.94 -0.30 7.05
CA ILE A 95 18.84 -0.86 5.69
C ILE A 95 20.23 -0.92 5.03
N VAL A 96 21.01 0.16 5.13
CA VAL A 96 22.38 0.21 4.57
C VAL A 96 23.30 -0.78 5.27
N ALA A 97 23.25 -0.88 6.59
CA ALA A 97 23.99 -1.87 7.36
C ALA A 97 23.57 -3.30 6.96
N GLY A 98 22.27 -3.55 6.79
CA GLY A 98 21.75 -4.84 6.31
C GLY A 98 22.22 -5.21 4.90
N LYS A 99 22.40 -4.23 4.00
CA LYS A 99 23.01 -4.44 2.68
C LYS A 99 24.50 -4.79 2.80
N GLN A 100 25.25 -4.07 3.63
CA GLN A 100 26.69 -4.34 3.87
C GLN A 100 26.94 -5.71 4.50
N LEU A 101 26.05 -6.15 5.40
CA LEU A 101 26.10 -7.48 6.02
C LEU A 101 25.58 -8.60 5.10
N GLY A 102 25.14 -8.28 3.87
CA GLY A 102 24.63 -9.26 2.91
C GLY A 102 23.28 -9.89 3.29
N LEU A 103 22.58 -9.33 4.28
CA LEU A 103 21.24 -9.73 4.71
C LEU A 103 20.17 -9.28 3.72
N ILE A 104 20.35 -8.10 3.11
CA ILE A 104 19.45 -7.53 2.11
C ILE A 104 20.15 -7.54 0.75
N ARG A 105 19.97 -8.62 -0.01
CA ARG A 105 20.63 -8.81 -1.32
C ARG A 105 19.87 -8.17 -2.48
N GLU A 106 18.61 -7.82 -2.28
CA GLU A 106 17.72 -7.35 -3.34
C GLU A 106 17.68 -5.83 -3.52
N LEU A 107 18.41 -5.07 -2.70
CA LEU A 107 18.46 -3.61 -2.75
C LEU A 107 19.38 -3.13 -3.88
N ASP A 108 18.79 -2.45 -4.86
CA ASP A 108 19.53 -1.85 -5.97
C ASP A 108 20.51 -0.77 -5.45
N ASP A 109 21.50 -0.40 -6.27
CA ASP A 109 22.38 0.72 -5.95
C ASP A 109 21.66 2.06 -6.03
N PHE A 110 22.17 3.04 -5.29
CA PHE A 110 21.59 4.37 -5.26
C PHE A 110 21.76 5.05 -6.63
N ASP A 111 20.65 5.51 -7.20
CA ASP A 111 20.59 6.24 -8.45
C ASP A 111 19.94 7.60 -8.22
N SER A 112 20.69 8.65 -8.52
CA SER A 112 20.26 10.04 -8.37
C SER A 112 19.07 10.41 -9.26
N GLN A 113 18.94 9.81 -10.46
CA GLN A 113 17.81 10.09 -11.37
C GLN A 113 16.51 9.51 -10.82
N ARG A 114 16.59 8.28 -10.32
CA ARG A 114 15.52 7.60 -9.57
C ARG A 114 15.14 8.40 -8.32
N ALA A 115 16.12 8.89 -7.56
CA ALA A 115 15.91 9.72 -6.39
C ALA A 115 15.17 11.03 -6.72
N LYS A 116 15.58 11.75 -7.76
CA LYS A 116 14.93 13.01 -8.19
C LYS A 116 13.47 12.81 -8.57
N LYS A 117 13.14 11.69 -9.23
CA LYS A 117 11.75 11.33 -9.56
C LYS A 117 10.93 10.96 -8.33
N TRP A 118 11.57 10.43 -7.29
CA TRP A 118 10.92 10.04 -6.04
C TRP A 118 10.75 11.21 -5.06
N PHE A 119 11.62 12.22 -5.12
CA PHE A 119 11.63 13.35 -4.20
C PHE A 119 10.28 14.09 -4.05
N PRO A 120 9.48 14.33 -5.11
CA PRO A 120 8.14 14.91 -4.96
C PRO A 120 7.20 14.09 -4.06
N ILE A 121 7.36 12.77 -3.99
CA ILE A 121 6.56 11.89 -3.14
C ILE A 121 6.91 12.12 -1.67
N SER A 122 8.19 12.32 -1.36
CA SER A 122 8.65 12.70 -0.01
C SER A 122 8.12 14.08 0.41
N LEU A 123 8.05 15.05 -0.51
CA LEU A 123 7.40 16.34 -0.25
C LEU A 123 5.91 16.18 0.06
N LEU A 124 5.20 15.35 -0.72
CA LEU A 124 3.78 15.05 -0.47
C LEU A 124 3.57 14.33 0.86
N LEU A 125 4.48 13.44 1.27
CA LEU A 125 4.42 12.77 2.57
C LEU A 125 4.49 13.78 3.72
N VAL A 126 5.49 14.67 3.71
CA VAL A 126 5.63 15.71 4.74
C VAL A 126 4.48 16.71 4.69
N GLY A 127 4.04 17.09 3.49
CA GLY A 127 2.85 17.93 3.31
C GLY A 127 1.59 17.29 3.90
N MET A 128 1.40 15.98 3.71
CA MET A 128 0.30 15.22 4.29
C MET A 128 0.37 15.18 5.81
N ILE A 129 1.56 15.02 6.40
CA ILE A 129 1.76 15.03 7.85
C ILE A 129 1.46 16.43 8.42
N PHE A 130 2.04 17.47 7.82
CA PHE A 130 1.86 18.85 8.27
C PHE A 130 0.40 19.31 8.23
N THR A 131 -0.25 19.15 7.07
CA THR A 131 -1.66 19.53 6.89
C THR A 131 -2.58 18.70 7.78
N GLY A 132 -2.21 17.44 8.05
CA GLY A 132 -2.94 16.55 8.96
C GLY A 132 -2.87 17.04 10.41
N ASN A 133 -1.67 17.37 10.87
CA ASN A 133 -1.45 17.93 12.22
C ASN A 133 -2.16 19.26 12.38
N LYS A 134 -2.11 20.14 11.37
CA LYS A 134 -2.85 21.41 11.38
C LYS A 134 -4.37 21.20 11.41
N ALA A 135 -4.91 20.24 10.67
CA ALA A 135 -6.33 19.92 10.73
C ALA A 135 -6.74 19.44 12.12
N LEU A 136 -5.94 18.59 12.78
CA LEU A 136 -6.19 18.09 14.14
C LEU A 136 -6.08 19.17 15.24
N GLN A 137 -5.43 20.30 14.97
CA GLN A 137 -5.42 21.44 15.91
C GLN A 137 -6.78 22.14 16.00
N TYR A 138 -7.62 22.03 14.95
CA TYR A 138 -8.91 22.73 14.87
C TYR A 138 -10.11 21.77 14.83
N LEU A 139 -9.92 20.53 14.38
CA LEU A 139 -10.97 19.52 14.25
C LEU A 139 -10.78 18.41 15.28
N SER A 140 -11.89 17.90 15.80
CA SER A 140 -11.86 16.72 16.65
C SER A 140 -11.44 15.47 15.85
N VAL A 141 -10.81 14.50 16.54
CA VAL A 141 -10.36 13.23 15.95
C VAL A 141 -11.47 12.47 15.20
N PRO A 142 -12.73 12.43 15.67
CA PRO A 142 -13.82 11.78 14.94
C PRO A 142 -14.15 12.50 13.63
N VAL A 143 -14.21 13.84 13.63
CA VAL A 143 -14.47 14.63 12.41
C VAL A 143 -13.32 14.47 11.42
N TYR A 144 -12.08 14.53 11.88
CA TYR A 144 -10.90 14.24 11.06
C TYR A 144 -10.99 12.85 10.40
N THR A 145 -11.50 11.85 11.12
CA THR A 145 -11.66 10.49 10.61
C THR A 145 -12.72 10.39 9.51
N ILE A 146 -13.82 11.14 9.61
CA ILE A 146 -14.83 11.22 8.52
C ILE A 146 -14.19 11.69 7.22
N PHE A 147 -13.45 12.80 7.24
CA PHE A 147 -12.81 13.33 6.04
C PHE A 147 -11.69 12.42 5.52
N LYS A 148 -10.95 11.74 6.40
CA LYS A 148 -9.97 10.71 5.98
C LYS A 148 -10.64 9.55 5.25
N ASN A 149 -11.82 9.13 5.68
CA ASN A 149 -12.57 8.08 4.99
C ASN A 149 -13.17 8.59 3.67
N LEU A 150 -13.54 9.87 3.58
CA LEU A 150 -13.91 10.51 2.32
C LEU A 150 -12.73 10.56 1.33
N ALA A 151 -11.49 10.69 1.82
CA ALA A 151 -10.29 10.65 0.98
C ALA A 151 -10.11 9.32 0.24
N ILE A 152 -10.71 8.22 0.73
CA ILE A 152 -10.72 6.93 0.03
C ILE A 152 -11.48 7.06 -1.30
N ILE A 153 -12.61 7.78 -1.31
CA ILE A 153 -13.41 8.03 -2.52
C ILE A 153 -12.61 8.88 -3.50
N VAL A 154 -11.97 9.95 -3.02
CA VAL A 154 -11.09 10.81 -3.84
C VAL A 154 -9.94 9.99 -4.44
N THR A 155 -9.33 9.11 -3.65
CA THR A 155 -8.25 8.22 -4.10
C THR A 155 -8.76 7.23 -5.15
N ALA A 156 -9.97 6.68 -4.99
CA ALA A 156 -10.56 5.73 -5.94
C ALA A 156 -10.81 6.37 -7.30
N TYR A 157 -11.37 7.58 -7.34
CA TYR A 157 -11.57 8.31 -8.60
C TYR A 157 -10.25 8.80 -9.19
N GLY A 158 -9.29 9.26 -8.36
CA GLY A 158 -7.95 9.60 -8.82
C GLY A 158 -7.20 8.40 -9.42
N GLU A 159 -7.41 7.20 -8.88
CA GLU A 159 -6.88 5.96 -9.45
C GLU A 159 -7.45 5.68 -10.83
N VAL A 160 -8.76 5.87 -11.03
CA VAL A 160 -9.41 5.75 -12.35
C VAL A 160 -8.85 6.77 -13.35
N MET A 161 -8.65 8.02 -12.93
CA MET A 161 -8.08 9.07 -13.78
C MET A 161 -6.64 8.79 -14.21
N TRP A 162 -5.81 8.23 -13.33
CA TRP A 162 -4.37 8.05 -13.59
C TRP A 162 -3.99 6.71 -14.21
N PHE A 163 -4.71 5.63 -13.87
CA PHE A 163 -4.37 4.27 -14.31
C PHE A 163 -5.42 3.65 -15.23
N GLY A 164 -6.55 4.33 -15.47
CA GLY A 164 -7.68 3.78 -16.21
C GLY A 164 -8.46 2.74 -15.41
N GLY A 165 -9.69 2.47 -15.86
CA GLY A 165 -10.60 1.49 -15.25
C GLY A 165 -11.92 2.11 -14.79
N SER A 166 -12.62 1.43 -13.90
CA SER A 166 -13.91 1.87 -13.35
C SER A 166 -13.99 1.57 -11.86
N VAL A 167 -14.76 2.34 -11.09
CA VAL A 167 -15.13 1.96 -9.71
C VAL A 167 -16.40 1.11 -9.80
N SER A 168 -16.39 -0.11 -9.23
CA SER A 168 -17.61 -0.93 -9.16
C SER A 168 -18.61 -0.28 -8.22
N ALA A 169 -19.91 -0.35 -8.53
CA ALA A 169 -20.97 0.10 -7.64
C ALA A 169 -20.83 -0.51 -6.23
N LEU A 170 -20.43 -1.78 -6.13
CA LEU A 170 -20.24 -2.46 -4.84
C LEU A 170 -19.06 -1.86 -4.04
N SER A 171 -17.98 -1.45 -4.72
CA SER A 171 -16.88 -0.72 -4.07
C SER A 171 -17.31 0.65 -3.58
N LEU A 172 -18.13 1.37 -4.35
CA LEU A 172 -18.67 2.67 -3.97
C LEU A 172 -19.58 2.55 -2.74
N VAL A 173 -20.49 1.58 -2.72
CA VAL A 173 -21.33 1.28 -1.55
C VAL A 173 -20.46 1.01 -0.31
N SER A 174 -19.37 0.26 -0.48
CA SER A 174 -18.43 0.00 0.61
C SER A 174 -17.82 1.30 1.15
N PHE A 175 -17.34 2.20 0.29
CA PHE A 175 -16.78 3.48 0.74
C PHE A 175 -17.81 4.37 1.43
N CYS A 176 -19.03 4.46 0.88
CA CYS A 176 -20.12 5.20 1.51
C CYS A 176 -20.45 4.63 2.90
N LEU A 177 -20.44 3.29 3.04
CA LEU A 177 -20.67 2.63 4.33
C LEU A 177 -19.53 2.91 5.33
N MET A 178 -18.28 3.02 4.87
CA MET A 178 -17.13 3.41 5.70
C MET A 178 -17.26 4.86 6.20
N VAL A 179 -17.67 5.77 5.32
CA VAL A 179 -17.94 7.17 5.70
C VAL A 179 -19.11 7.23 6.69
N PHE A 180 -20.19 6.51 6.41
CA PHE A 180 -21.36 6.44 7.29
C PHE A 180 -21.00 5.91 8.68
N SER A 181 -20.20 4.84 8.77
CA SER A 181 -19.64 4.32 10.02
C SER A 181 -18.94 5.43 10.84
N SER A 182 -18.11 6.25 10.19
CA SER A 182 -17.40 7.34 10.88
C SER A 182 -18.30 8.48 11.34
N VAL A 183 -19.37 8.76 10.58
CA VAL A 183 -20.39 9.76 10.97
C VAL A 183 -21.14 9.27 12.21
N VAL A 184 -21.52 7.99 12.26
CA VAL A 184 -22.18 7.38 13.42
C VAL A 184 -21.26 7.40 14.64
N ALA A 185 -19.96 7.08 14.48
CA ALA A 185 -18.98 7.16 15.55
C ALA A 185 -18.87 8.59 16.11
N ALA A 186 -18.70 9.59 15.24
CA ALA A 186 -18.63 10.99 15.65
C ALA A 186 -19.91 11.45 16.34
N TRP A 187 -21.07 11.03 15.85
CA TRP A 187 -22.36 11.36 16.49
C TRP A 187 -22.50 10.74 17.88
N ALA A 188 -22.02 9.52 18.07
CA ALA A 188 -22.01 8.86 19.37
C ALA A 188 -21.10 9.60 20.37
N ASP A 189 -19.89 9.97 19.93
CA ASP A 189 -18.93 10.73 20.74
C ASP A 189 -19.49 12.10 21.14
N PHE A 190 -20.12 12.82 20.21
CA PHE A 190 -20.73 14.12 20.51
C PHE A 190 -21.97 14.01 21.40
N SER A 191 -22.78 12.97 21.24
CA SER A 191 -23.97 12.76 22.08
C SER A 191 -23.58 12.46 23.53
N ASN A 192 -22.52 11.67 23.72
CA ASN A 192 -21.93 11.43 25.04
C ASN A 192 -21.27 12.69 25.62
N ALA A 193 -20.51 13.42 24.81
CA ALA A 193 -19.90 14.66 25.28
C ALA A 193 -20.97 15.69 25.70
N LYS A 194 -22.10 15.75 24.98
CA LYS A 194 -23.21 16.67 25.30
C LYS A 194 -24.04 16.24 26.50
N SER A 195 -24.22 14.93 26.74
CA SER A 195 -24.87 14.46 27.97
C SER A 195 -24.04 14.81 29.21
N ILE A 196 -22.71 14.74 29.10
CA ILE A 196 -21.75 15.17 30.13
C ILE A 196 -21.68 16.71 30.23
N ALA A 197 -21.73 17.44 29.11
CA ALA A 197 -21.61 18.89 29.03
C ALA A 197 -22.93 19.67 29.13
N SER A 198 -23.99 19.06 29.65
CA SER A 198 -25.24 19.77 29.98
C SER A 198 -25.05 20.87 31.06
N ALA A 199 -23.85 20.98 31.64
CA ALA A 199 -23.37 22.11 32.43
C ALA A 199 -22.47 23.07 31.62
N GLY A 200 -23.06 23.73 30.61
CA GLY A 200 -22.55 24.99 30.04
C GLY A 200 -21.54 24.89 28.89
N LEU A 201 -21.92 25.43 27.72
CA LEU A 201 -21.24 26.60 27.14
C LEU A 201 -22.00 27.11 25.89
N LYS A 202 -22.13 28.44 25.79
CA LYS A 202 -22.58 29.17 24.59
C LYS A 202 -21.41 29.30 23.60
N ALA A 203 -21.57 28.88 22.35
CA ALA A 203 -20.57 29.08 21.30
C ALA A 203 -20.72 30.48 20.66
N GLY A 204 -19.67 31.31 20.74
CA GLY A 204 -19.61 32.64 20.13
C GLY A 204 -18.97 32.67 18.73
N ALA A 205 -19.13 33.78 18.02
CA ALA A 205 -18.64 34.05 16.66
C ALA A 205 -17.14 33.74 16.35
N PRO A 206 -16.15 33.90 17.27
CA PRO A 206 -14.75 33.53 16.96
C PRO A 206 -14.55 32.01 16.78
N ALA A 207 -15.44 31.17 17.32
CA ALA A 207 -15.37 29.72 17.15
C ALA A 207 -15.68 29.27 15.71
N VAL A 208 -16.46 30.07 14.96
CA VAL A 208 -16.86 29.76 13.58
C VAL A 208 -15.71 30.01 12.60
N SER A 209 -14.94 31.10 12.81
CA SER A 209 -13.77 31.41 11.96
C SER A 209 -12.64 30.38 12.14
N THR A 210 -12.38 29.94 13.37
CA THR A 210 -11.40 28.88 13.65
C THR A 210 -11.82 27.52 13.08
N LEU A 211 -13.13 27.24 13.04
CA LEU A 211 -13.65 26.00 12.45
C LEU A 211 -13.51 25.98 10.92
N ASN A 212 -13.72 27.12 10.25
CA ASN A 212 -13.52 27.26 8.80
C ASN A 212 -12.06 27.01 8.40
N ALA A 213 -11.10 27.50 9.20
CA ALA A 213 -9.67 27.22 8.99
C ALA A 213 -9.36 25.72 9.12
N GLY A 214 -9.95 25.03 10.10
CA GLY A 214 -9.82 23.59 10.27
C GLY A 214 -10.28 22.79 9.06
N TYR A 215 -11.46 23.11 8.51
CA TYR A 215 -11.98 22.45 7.30
C TYR A 215 -11.14 22.75 6.06
N ALA A 216 -10.59 23.97 5.92
CA ALA A 216 -9.67 24.29 4.83
C ALA A 216 -8.38 23.45 4.89
N TRP A 217 -7.76 23.34 6.07
CA TRP A 217 -6.59 22.47 6.27
C TRP A 217 -6.91 21.01 6.02
N MET A 218 -8.11 20.55 6.40
CA MET A 218 -8.53 19.17 6.15
C MET A 218 -8.75 18.90 4.66
N LEU A 219 -9.33 19.84 3.91
CA LEU A 219 -9.48 19.71 2.46
C LEU A 219 -8.11 19.55 1.78
N ILE A 220 -7.15 20.42 2.11
CA ILE A 220 -5.78 20.31 1.62
C ILE A 220 -5.18 18.96 2.02
N ASN A 221 -5.42 18.50 3.26
CA ASN A 221 -4.93 17.21 3.71
C ASN A 221 -5.50 16.03 2.91
N VAL A 222 -6.79 16.07 2.56
CA VAL A 222 -7.45 15.03 1.74
C VAL A 222 -6.80 14.96 0.36
N PHE A 223 -6.62 16.10 -0.31
CA PHE A 223 -5.95 16.15 -1.60
C PHE A 223 -4.50 15.69 -1.53
N CYS A 224 -3.75 16.17 -0.54
CA CYS A 224 -2.35 15.79 -0.34
C CYS A 224 -2.21 14.29 -0.04
N SER A 225 -3.10 13.73 0.78
CA SER A 225 -3.15 12.29 1.07
C SER A 225 -3.39 11.49 -0.20
N ALA A 226 -4.42 11.85 -0.99
CA ALA A 226 -4.75 11.14 -2.23
C ALA A 226 -3.59 11.23 -3.24
N LEU A 227 -3.02 12.42 -3.44
CA LEU A 227 -1.87 12.63 -4.31
C LEU A 227 -0.65 11.82 -3.86
N TYR A 228 -0.37 11.73 -2.55
CA TYR A 228 0.71 10.92 -2.02
C TYR A 228 0.56 9.44 -2.41
N VAL A 229 -0.59 8.81 -2.11
CA VAL A 229 -0.78 7.37 -2.38
C VAL A 229 -0.81 7.07 -3.89
N LEU A 230 -1.37 7.98 -4.69
CA LEU A 230 -1.44 7.83 -6.15
C LEU A 230 -0.06 8.03 -6.80
N SER A 231 0.69 9.05 -6.38
CA SER A 231 2.05 9.33 -6.88
C SER A 231 3.03 8.25 -6.49
N MET A 232 2.94 7.76 -5.25
CA MET A 232 3.73 6.62 -4.78
C MET A 232 3.49 5.41 -5.68
N ARG A 233 2.22 5.02 -5.91
CA ARG A 233 1.92 3.88 -6.77
C ARG A 233 2.37 4.08 -8.21
N LYS A 234 2.19 5.29 -8.76
CA LYS A 234 2.61 5.62 -10.13
C LYS A 234 4.11 5.48 -10.29
N ALA A 235 4.88 5.98 -9.31
CA ALA A 235 6.32 5.87 -9.29
C ALA A 235 6.78 4.42 -9.14
N ILE A 236 6.15 3.60 -8.27
CA ILE A 236 6.45 2.17 -8.14
C ILE A 236 6.28 1.45 -9.49
N LYS A 237 5.17 1.71 -10.20
CA LYS A 237 4.93 1.09 -11.52
C LYS A 237 5.92 1.55 -12.58
N PHE A 238 6.26 2.85 -12.61
CA PHE A 238 7.14 3.43 -13.62
C PHE A 238 8.62 3.07 -13.43
N THR A 239 9.08 3.03 -12.18
CA THR A 239 10.49 2.73 -11.84
C THR A 239 10.77 1.24 -11.69
N ASN A 240 9.72 0.41 -11.66
CA ASN A 240 9.77 -1.03 -11.37
C ASN A 240 10.48 -1.36 -10.04
N PHE A 241 10.44 -0.45 -9.06
CA PHE A 241 11.08 -0.66 -7.77
C PHE A 241 10.57 -1.91 -7.05
N LYS A 242 11.50 -2.63 -6.43
CA LYS A 242 11.19 -3.69 -5.46
C LYS A 242 10.79 -3.05 -4.14
N ASN A 243 10.22 -3.86 -3.24
CA ASN A 243 9.75 -3.38 -1.94
C ASN A 243 10.87 -2.72 -1.11
N TRP A 244 12.08 -3.30 -1.16
CA TRP A 244 13.27 -2.76 -0.50
C TRP A 244 13.71 -1.41 -1.07
N ASP A 245 13.70 -1.24 -2.39
CA ASP A 245 14.07 0.03 -3.03
C ASP A 245 13.07 1.13 -2.65
N VAL A 246 11.76 0.84 -2.76
CA VAL A 246 10.71 1.80 -2.38
C VAL A 246 10.90 2.26 -0.95
N MET A 247 11.13 1.33 -0.02
CA MET A 247 11.34 1.66 1.38
C MET A 247 12.60 2.50 1.61
N PHE A 248 13.71 2.15 0.94
CA PHE A 248 14.96 2.87 1.07
C PHE A 248 14.84 4.32 0.56
N TYR A 249 14.33 4.52 -0.65
CA TYR A 249 14.11 5.87 -1.19
C TYR A 249 13.09 6.66 -0.39
N ASN A 250 12.02 6.02 0.10
CA ASN A 250 11.01 6.69 0.92
C ASN A 250 11.60 7.19 2.25
N ASN A 251 12.39 6.38 2.96
CA ASN A 251 13.02 6.82 4.20
C ASN A 251 14.15 7.83 3.93
N LEU A 252 15.08 7.53 3.03
CA LEU A 252 16.25 8.37 2.74
C LEU A 252 15.85 9.79 2.28
N LEU A 253 14.94 9.91 1.32
CA LEU A 253 14.58 11.21 0.73
C LEU A 253 13.66 12.03 1.62
N THR A 254 12.97 11.39 2.56
CA THR A 254 12.10 12.07 3.52
C THR A 254 12.91 12.69 4.66
N ILE A 255 14.12 12.20 4.96
CA ILE A 255 15.02 12.79 5.99
C ILE A 255 15.25 14.29 5.79
N PRO A 256 15.78 14.78 4.64
CA PRO A 256 16.05 16.21 4.48
C PRO A 256 14.77 17.04 4.54
N VAL A 257 13.66 16.52 4.03
CA VAL A 257 12.36 17.21 4.05
C VAL A 257 11.82 17.32 5.48
N LEU A 258 11.92 16.26 6.27
CA LEU A 258 11.49 16.26 7.68
C LEU A 258 12.38 17.14 8.56
N LEU A 259 13.70 17.13 8.34
CA LEU A 259 14.62 17.99 9.09
C LEU A 259 14.35 19.46 8.79
N VAL A 260 14.24 19.84 7.51
CA VAL A 260 13.89 21.22 7.14
C VAL A 260 12.49 21.58 7.67
N GLY A 261 11.52 20.67 7.55
CA GLY A 261 10.18 20.86 8.10
C GLY A 261 10.20 21.07 9.60
N SER A 262 10.97 20.27 10.34
CA SER A 262 11.14 20.41 11.79
C SER A 262 11.76 21.77 12.16
N LEU A 263 12.80 22.22 11.46
CA LEU A 263 13.45 23.51 11.72
C LEU A 263 12.55 24.72 11.44
N VAL A 264 11.64 24.62 10.47
CA VAL A 264 10.75 25.72 10.07
C VAL A 264 9.47 25.75 10.91
N ILE A 265 8.92 24.58 11.27
CA ILE A 265 7.58 24.46 11.85
C ILE A 265 7.63 24.27 13.37
N GLU A 266 8.62 23.56 13.88
CA GLU A 266 8.69 23.19 15.30
C GLU A 266 9.51 24.21 16.09
N ASP A 267 9.18 24.36 17.37
CA ASP A 267 9.91 25.26 18.26
C ASP A 267 11.20 24.60 18.78
N TRP A 268 12.35 25.12 18.37
CA TRP A 268 13.68 24.70 18.80
C TRP A 268 14.21 25.49 20.00
N SER A 269 13.35 26.23 20.71
CA SER A 269 13.74 26.91 21.94
C SER A 269 14.36 25.94 22.96
N SER A 270 15.37 26.42 23.69
CA SER A 270 16.05 25.63 24.72
C SER A 270 15.09 25.08 25.77
N ALA A 271 14.07 25.88 26.13
CA ALA A 271 13.00 25.47 27.03
C ALA A 271 12.17 24.30 26.47
N ASN A 272 11.80 24.34 25.19
CA ASN A 272 11.05 23.25 24.55
C ASN A 272 11.90 21.98 24.39
N LEU A 273 13.20 22.12 24.08
CA LEU A 273 14.12 20.99 24.00
C LEU A 273 14.32 20.28 25.35
N ILE A 274 14.44 21.04 26.45
CA ILE A 274 14.53 20.45 27.80
C ILE A 274 13.22 19.73 28.17
N LYS A 275 12.07 20.26 27.74
CA LYS A 275 10.76 19.63 27.94
C LYS A 275 10.60 18.31 27.17
N ASN A 276 11.07 18.27 25.92
CA ASN A 276 10.98 17.07 25.08
C ASN A 276 12.08 16.03 25.42
N PHE A 277 13.24 16.48 25.92
CA PHE A 277 14.36 15.61 26.32
C PHE A 277 14.81 15.87 27.76
N PRO A 278 13.99 15.50 28.77
CA PRO A 278 14.37 15.61 30.18
C PRO A 278 15.63 14.78 30.46
N VAL A 279 16.56 15.32 31.25
CA VAL A 279 17.86 14.65 31.52
C VAL A 279 17.67 13.26 32.13
N GLU A 280 16.66 13.10 32.98
CA GLU A 280 16.34 11.85 33.68
C GLU A 280 15.88 10.72 32.75
N THR A 281 15.12 11.03 31.70
CA THR A 281 14.52 10.04 30.80
C THR A 281 15.13 10.03 29.40
N ARG A 282 16.08 10.93 29.12
CA ARG A 282 16.70 11.12 27.80
C ARG A 282 17.22 9.81 27.20
N GLN A 283 17.93 8.99 27.98
CA GLN A 283 18.47 7.72 27.47
C GLN A 283 17.35 6.73 27.09
N SER A 284 16.34 6.59 27.94
CA SER A 284 15.17 5.75 27.67
C SER A 284 14.41 6.22 26.43
N LEU A 285 14.21 7.54 26.29
CA LEU A 285 13.60 8.14 25.10
C LEU A 285 14.43 7.89 23.83
N MET A 286 15.76 8.04 23.90
CA MET A 286 16.64 7.76 22.75
C MET A 286 16.58 6.30 22.33
N VAL A 287 16.62 5.36 23.28
CA VAL A 287 16.46 3.93 22.99
C VAL A 287 15.07 3.65 22.41
N GLY A 288 14.03 4.27 22.95
CA GLY A 288 12.67 4.19 22.44
C GLY A 288 12.53 4.69 21.01
N MET A 289 13.17 5.81 20.67
CA MET A 289 13.19 6.35 19.30
C MET A 289 13.91 5.42 18.33
N ILE A 290 15.03 4.80 18.75
CA ILE A 290 15.74 3.80 17.93
C ILE A 290 14.86 2.58 17.71
N TYR A 291 14.26 2.04 18.77
CA TYR A 291 13.34 0.90 18.68
C TYR A 291 12.15 1.19 17.76
N SER A 292 11.59 2.39 17.87
CA SER A 292 10.53 2.84 16.97
C SER A 292 11.00 3.00 15.52
N GLY A 293 12.23 3.46 15.30
CA GLY A 293 12.87 3.46 13.99
C GLY A 293 12.98 2.06 13.39
N LEU A 294 13.32 1.04 14.18
CA LEU A 294 13.33 -0.36 13.74
C LEU A 294 11.91 -0.86 13.41
N ALA A 295 10.91 -0.52 14.22
CA ALA A 295 9.51 -0.82 13.91
C ALA A 295 9.02 -0.12 12.63
N ALA A 296 9.53 1.10 12.35
CA ALA A 296 9.20 1.88 11.16
C ALA A 296 9.64 1.18 9.85
N ILE A 297 10.69 0.35 9.89
CA ILE A 297 11.14 -0.45 8.74
C ILE A 297 10.02 -1.42 8.32
N PHE A 298 9.41 -2.14 9.27
CA PHE A 298 8.38 -3.12 8.97
C PHE A 298 7.14 -2.50 8.32
N ILE A 299 6.61 -1.40 8.89
CA ILE A 299 5.45 -0.72 8.30
C ILE A 299 5.79 -0.11 6.93
N SER A 300 6.99 0.44 6.76
CA SER A 300 7.43 1.02 5.49
C SER A 300 7.53 -0.05 4.39
N TYR A 301 8.11 -1.21 4.70
CA TYR A 301 8.17 -2.35 3.79
C TYR A 301 6.78 -2.87 3.43
N CYS A 302 5.94 -3.12 4.44
CA CYS A 302 4.58 -3.63 4.23
C CYS A 302 3.70 -2.63 3.46
N THR A 303 3.93 -1.32 3.62
CA THR A 303 3.22 -0.27 2.86
C THR A 303 3.58 -0.34 1.38
N ALA A 304 4.88 -0.41 1.06
CA ALA A 304 5.36 -0.57 -0.31
C ALA A 304 4.80 -1.86 -0.95
N TRP A 305 4.90 -2.96 -0.21
CA TRP A 305 4.40 -4.26 -0.64
C TRP A 305 2.88 -4.25 -0.89
N CYS A 306 2.10 -3.68 0.03
CA CYS A 306 0.65 -3.57 -0.08
C CYS A 306 0.23 -2.74 -1.30
N ILE A 307 0.84 -1.56 -1.52
CA ILE A 307 0.53 -0.70 -2.66
C ILE A 307 0.91 -1.37 -3.99
N ARG A 308 2.03 -2.10 -4.02
CA ARG A 308 2.52 -2.83 -5.20
C ARG A 308 1.66 -4.04 -5.53
N ALA A 309 1.33 -4.88 -4.55
CA ALA A 309 0.56 -6.11 -4.74
C ALA A 309 -0.94 -5.88 -4.91
N THR A 310 -1.46 -4.71 -4.51
CA THR A 310 -2.89 -4.40 -4.59
C THR A 310 -3.14 -3.13 -5.42
N SER A 311 -3.79 -2.13 -4.82
CA SER A 311 -3.77 -0.72 -5.20
C SER A 311 -3.91 0.45 -4.21
N SER A 312 -3.71 1.69 -4.68
CA SER A 312 -3.77 2.89 -3.82
C SER A 312 -5.07 2.96 -3.01
N THR A 313 -6.20 2.61 -3.62
CA THR A 313 -7.50 2.55 -2.93
C THR A 313 -7.57 1.44 -1.88
N THR A 314 -7.03 0.25 -2.15
CA THR A 314 -7.01 -0.85 -1.17
C THR A 314 -6.11 -0.54 0.01
N TYR A 315 -4.97 0.11 -0.22
CA TYR A 315 -4.11 0.61 0.85
C TYR A 315 -4.85 1.64 1.74
N ALA A 316 -5.53 2.61 1.13
CA ALA A 316 -6.32 3.59 1.88
C ALA A 316 -7.45 2.94 2.68
N MET A 317 -8.16 1.98 2.08
CA MET A 317 -9.21 1.21 2.74
C MET A 317 -8.67 0.35 3.90
N ALA A 318 -7.54 -0.33 3.71
CA ALA A 318 -6.88 -1.10 4.75
C ALA A 318 -6.47 -0.21 5.93
N GLY A 319 -5.92 0.98 5.65
CA GLY A 319 -5.59 1.96 6.69
C GLY A 319 -6.79 2.43 7.50
N ALA A 320 -7.95 2.63 6.87
CA ALA A 320 -9.18 2.98 7.58
C ALA A 320 -9.69 1.82 8.46
N LEU A 321 -9.70 0.60 7.91
CA LEU A 321 -10.08 -0.61 8.65
C LEU A 321 -9.16 -0.89 9.83
N ASN A 322 -7.87 -0.56 9.72
CA ASN A 322 -6.89 -0.80 10.78
C ASN A 322 -7.13 0.01 12.05
N LYS A 323 -7.96 1.08 11.96
CA LYS A 323 -8.39 1.85 13.14
C LYS A 323 -9.45 1.12 13.97
N LEU A 324 -10.23 0.22 13.36
CA LEU A 324 -11.32 -0.49 14.04
C LEU A 324 -10.81 -1.44 15.14
N PRO A 325 -9.78 -2.29 14.91
CA PRO A 325 -9.23 -3.12 15.97
C PRO A 325 -8.65 -2.31 17.13
N VAL A 326 -8.02 -1.16 16.85
CA VAL A 326 -7.49 -0.26 17.88
C VAL A 326 -8.64 0.35 18.70
N ALA A 327 -9.75 0.73 18.07
CA ALA A 327 -10.94 1.21 18.75
C ALA A 327 -11.59 0.12 19.63
N VAL A 328 -11.67 -1.12 19.13
CA VAL A 328 -12.15 -2.28 19.92
C VAL A 328 -11.25 -2.53 21.13
N ALA A 329 -9.93 -2.47 20.95
CA ALA A 329 -8.99 -2.57 22.07
C ALA A 329 -9.16 -1.41 23.08
N GLY A 330 -9.45 -0.20 22.60
CA GLY A 330 -9.86 0.95 23.42
C GLY A 330 -11.00 0.60 24.38
N LEU A 331 -12.12 0.12 23.81
CA LEU A 331 -13.32 -0.24 24.58
C LEU A 331 -13.09 -1.37 25.59
N ILE A 332 -12.28 -2.39 25.23
CA ILE A 332 -12.06 -3.58 26.08
C ILE A 332 -11.05 -3.27 27.19
N PHE A 333 -9.94 -2.59 26.87
CA PHE A 333 -8.80 -2.45 27.78
C PHE A 333 -8.73 -1.11 28.52
N PHE A 334 -9.36 -0.05 27.99
CA PHE A 334 -9.26 1.30 28.56
C PHE A 334 -10.55 1.76 29.26
N SER A 335 -11.55 0.87 29.39
CA SER A 335 -12.85 1.17 30.04
C SER A 335 -13.55 2.41 29.47
N ASP A 336 -13.30 2.72 28.19
CA ASP A 336 -14.00 3.78 27.48
C ASP A 336 -15.51 3.47 27.46
N PRO A 337 -16.38 4.50 27.58
CA PRO A 337 -17.82 4.29 27.65
C PRO A 337 -18.34 3.61 26.39
N VAL A 338 -18.83 2.37 26.54
CA VAL A 338 -19.40 1.58 25.44
C VAL A 338 -20.76 2.16 25.05
N THR A 339 -20.79 2.94 23.97
CA THR A 339 -22.04 3.46 23.42
C THR A 339 -22.61 2.54 22.36
N PHE A 340 -23.94 2.48 22.29
CA PHE A 340 -24.62 1.80 21.18
C PHE A 340 -24.18 2.36 19.82
N GLY A 341 -24.00 3.68 19.72
CA GLY A 341 -23.52 4.32 18.50
C GLY A 341 -22.08 3.93 18.12
N GLY A 342 -21.16 3.89 19.09
CA GLY A 342 -19.77 3.45 18.87
C GLY A 342 -19.68 2.00 18.42
N VAL A 343 -20.44 1.09 19.05
CA VAL A 343 -20.48 -0.33 18.65
C VAL A 343 -21.07 -0.49 17.25
N THR A 344 -22.17 0.21 16.95
CA THR A 344 -22.79 0.20 15.62
C THR A 344 -21.83 0.72 14.55
N ALA A 345 -21.10 1.80 14.84
CA ALA A 345 -20.10 2.34 13.94
C ALA A 345 -18.98 1.33 13.63
N ILE A 346 -18.45 0.65 14.65
CA ILE A 346 -17.42 -0.38 14.48
C ILE A 346 -17.95 -1.52 13.59
N PHE A 347 -19.17 -2.00 13.87
CA PHE A 347 -19.81 -3.05 13.07
C PHE A 347 -19.97 -2.64 11.59
N LEU A 348 -20.51 -1.45 11.34
CA LEU A 348 -20.66 -0.92 9.97
C LEU A 348 -19.32 -0.79 9.24
N GLY A 349 -18.25 -0.41 9.96
CA GLY A 349 -16.90 -0.35 9.42
C GLY A 349 -16.38 -1.73 8.98
N PHE A 350 -16.61 -2.78 9.77
CA PHE A 350 -16.26 -4.15 9.39
C PHE A 350 -17.09 -4.65 8.18
N VAL A 351 -18.40 -4.40 8.18
CA VAL A 351 -19.27 -4.75 7.04
C VAL A 351 -18.79 -4.06 5.75
N SER A 352 -18.39 -2.80 5.84
CA SER A 352 -17.80 -2.06 4.72
C SER A 352 -16.52 -2.73 4.18
N GLY A 353 -15.62 -3.17 5.07
CA GLY A 353 -14.41 -3.90 4.67
C GLY A 353 -14.68 -5.24 3.99
N LEU A 354 -15.66 -6.00 4.51
CA LEU A 354 -16.10 -7.26 3.90
C LEU A 354 -16.71 -7.02 2.52
N LEU A 355 -17.59 -6.03 2.41
CA LEU A 355 -18.24 -5.68 1.14
C LEU A 355 -17.21 -5.23 0.10
N TYR A 356 -16.18 -4.48 0.51
CA TYR A 356 -15.09 -4.08 -0.37
C TYR A 356 -14.29 -5.28 -0.88
N THR A 357 -14.00 -6.23 0.01
CA THR A 357 -13.29 -7.48 -0.34
C THR A 357 -14.11 -8.31 -1.32
N LEU A 358 -15.42 -8.44 -1.09
CA LEU A 358 -16.33 -9.11 -2.02
C LEU A 358 -16.38 -8.42 -3.38
N ALA A 359 -16.42 -7.08 -3.40
CA ALA A 359 -16.36 -6.30 -4.63
C ALA A 359 -15.09 -6.58 -5.44
N LYS A 360 -13.95 -6.70 -4.76
CA LYS A 360 -12.67 -6.98 -5.41
C LYS A 360 -12.57 -8.42 -5.92
N ASN A 361 -13.10 -9.38 -5.16
CA ASN A 361 -13.17 -10.78 -5.59
C ASN A 361 -14.09 -10.95 -6.81
N ASN A 362 -15.24 -10.28 -6.83
CA ASN A 362 -16.18 -10.33 -7.96
C ASN A 362 -15.58 -9.70 -9.22
N LYS A 363 -14.87 -8.57 -9.10
CA LYS A 363 -14.13 -7.98 -10.21
C LYS A 363 -13.06 -8.91 -10.77
N SER A 364 -12.35 -9.61 -9.90
CA SER A 364 -11.31 -10.57 -10.32
C SER A 364 -11.91 -11.76 -11.08
N LYS A 365 -13.08 -12.25 -10.67
CA LYS A 365 -13.83 -13.30 -11.38
C LYS A 365 -14.35 -12.85 -12.75
N GLN A 366 -14.83 -11.61 -12.86
CA GLN A 366 -15.30 -11.04 -14.13
C GLN A 366 -14.17 -10.72 -15.12
N SER A 367 -12.95 -10.52 -14.62
CA SER A 367 -11.74 -10.25 -15.44
C SER A 367 -10.97 -11.54 -15.80
N GLY A 368 -11.48 -12.72 -15.42
CA GLY A 368 -10.91 -13.99 -15.85
C GLY A 368 -11.10 -14.18 -17.37
N PRO A 369 -10.32 -15.08 -18.01
CA PRO A 369 -10.46 -15.31 -19.44
C PRO A 369 -11.90 -15.74 -19.73
N THR A 370 -12.67 -14.86 -20.36
CA THR A 370 -13.90 -15.24 -21.02
C THR A 370 -13.53 -16.32 -22.01
N LEU A 371 -13.89 -17.57 -21.73
CA LEU A 371 -13.89 -18.61 -22.75
C LEU A 371 -14.58 -18.01 -23.97
N PRO A 372 -14.02 -18.13 -25.19
CA PRO A 372 -14.71 -17.70 -26.39
C PRO A 372 -16.01 -18.51 -26.45
N THR A 373 -17.11 -17.92 -26.02
CA THR A 373 -18.44 -18.42 -26.31
C THR A 373 -18.64 -18.18 -27.79
N THR A 374 -18.24 -19.17 -28.59
CA THR A 374 -18.75 -19.35 -29.95
C THR A 374 -20.26 -19.52 -29.84
N ASN A 375 -20.97 -18.40 -29.73
CA ASN A 375 -22.39 -18.29 -30.03
C ASN A 375 -22.61 -17.98 -31.52
N GLN A 376 -21.65 -18.32 -32.38
CA GLN A 376 -21.97 -18.61 -33.76
C GLN A 376 -22.54 -20.03 -33.76
N ALA A 377 -23.85 -20.15 -33.93
CA ALA A 377 -24.47 -21.41 -34.34
C ALA A 377 -23.59 -21.99 -35.46
N PRO A 378 -23.27 -23.30 -35.43
CA PRO A 378 -22.43 -23.90 -36.45
C PRO A 378 -23.09 -23.60 -37.81
N MET A 379 -22.46 -22.73 -38.61
CA MET A 379 -22.88 -22.56 -39.99
C MET A 379 -22.69 -23.93 -40.63
N SER A 380 -23.81 -24.56 -41.00
CA SER A 380 -23.81 -25.79 -41.76
C SER A 380 -22.90 -25.62 -42.97
N ALA A 381 -22.14 -26.66 -43.33
CA ALA A 381 -21.22 -26.63 -44.48
C ALA A 381 -21.92 -26.14 -45.77
N SER A 382 -23.22 -26.40 -45.90
CA SER A 382 -24.08 -25.88 -46.96
C SER A 382 -24.19 -24.35 -46.98
N ALA A 383 -24.37 -23.70 -45.83
CA ALA A 383 -24.47 -22.23 -45.73
C ALA A 383 -23.15 -21.51 -46.03
N ARG A 384 -22.02 -22.21 -45.85
CA ARG A 384 -20.69 -21.70 -46.21
C ARG A 384 -20.44 -21.82 -47.72
N SER A 385 -20.88 -22.92 -48.32
CA SER A 385 -20.73 -23.17 -49.76
C SER A 385 -21.60 -22.22 -50.62
N GLU A 386 -22.81 -21.86 -50.17
CA GLU A 386 -23.64 -20.87 -50.88
C GLU A 386 -23.04 -19.46 -50.85
N LYS A 387 -22.34 -19.11 -49.77
CA LYS A 387 -21.69 -17.80 -49.61
C LYS A 387 -20.43 -17.68 -50.49
N ASP A 388 -19.68 -18.76 -50.61
CA ASP A 388 -18.50 -18.83 -51.48
C ASP A 388 -18.92 -18.87 -52.97
N ALA A 389 -20.05 -19.50 -53.30
CA ALA A 389 -20.62 -19.48 -54.64
C ALA A 389 -21.20 -18.10 -55.03
N ALA A 390 -21.72 -17.32 -54.08
CA ALA A 390 -22.23 -15.97 -54.32
C ALA A 390 -21.14 -14.89 -54.39
N SER A 391 -19.89 -15.24 -54.05
CA SER A 391 -18.73 -14.34 -54.09
C SER A 391 -17.71 -14.69 -55.18
N SER A 392 -18.05 -15.64 -56.05
CA SER A 392 -17.28 -16.03 -57.25
C SER A 392 -17.87 -15.43 -58.52
#